data_AF-A0A5D3YE70-F1
#
_entry.id   AF-A0A5D3YE70-F1
#
_cell.length_a   1.000
_cell.length_b   1.000
_cell.length_c   1.000
_cell.angle_alpha   90.00
_cell.angle_beta   90.00
_cell.angle_gamma   90.00
#
_symmetry.space_group_name_H-M   'P 1'
#
loop_
_entity.id
_entity.type
_entity.pdbx_description
1 polymer ?
#
loop_
_entity_poly.entity_id
_entity_poly.type
_entity_poly.pdbx_seq_one_letter_code
_entity_poly.pdbx_strand_id
1 'polypeptide(L)'
;MIAQSRLDNAYQFSDCLMQTMRGIPLYGGLRVQAAAACYGIVVHHFNAILLTIQNRIYASSSALERVMLEAFINGEWIRSCATDDEINILYEEGRYPSPKINKRIKAIEEMGEWNGELEKYYKDN
;
A
#
# COMPACT_ATOMS: atom_id res chain seq x y z
N MET A 1 -14.24 -18.18 11.94
CA MET A 1 -14.98 -18.15 10.65
C MET A 1 -15.35 -16.70 10.38
N ILE A 2 -14.88 -16.10 9.28
CA ILE A 2 -15.27 -14.73 8.92
C ILE A 2 -16.74 -14.77 8.49
N ALA A 3 -17.56 -13.87 9.01
CA ALA A 3 -18.97 -13.79 8.61
C ALA A 3 -19.05 -13.46 7.11
N GLN A 4 -19.89 -14.19 6.36
CA GLN A 4 -20.03 -14.01 4.91
C GLN A 4 -20.32 -12.55 4.54
N SER A 5 -21.18 -11.88 5.33
CA SER A 5 -21.49 -10.46 5.17
C SER A 5 -20.27 -9.53 5.23
N ARG A 6 -19.23 -9.87 6.01
CA ARG A 6 -17.98 -9.09 6.06
C ARG A 6 -17.16 -9.25 4.77
N LEU A 7 -17.14 -10.45 4.20
CA LEU A 7 -16.47 -10.69 2.93
C LEU A 7 -17.20 -9.98 1.79
N ASP A 8 -18.53 -10.06 1.77
CA ASP A 8 -19.35 -9.39 0.75
C ASP A 8 -19.13 -7.88 0.77
N ASN A 9 -19.13 -7.26 1.97
CA ASN A 9 -18.83 -5.83 2.11
C ASN A 9 -17.41 -5.47 1.65
N ALA A 10 -16.42 -6.31 1.96
CA ALA A 10 -15.05 -6.07 1.55
C ALA A 10 -14.88 -6.17 0.01
N TYR A 11 -15.58 -7.10 -0.63
CA TYR A 11 -15.62 -7.19 -2.09
C TYR A 11 -16.30 -5.98 -2.73
N GLN A 12 -17.46 -5.55 -2.21
CA GLN A 12 -18.13 -4.35 -2.70
C GLN A 12 -17.24 -3.12 -2.61
N PHE A 13 -16.49 -2.98 -1.51
CA PHE A 13 -15.50 -1.92 -1.35
C PHE A 13 -14.36 -2.04 -2.38
N SER A 14 -13.77 -3.22 -2.55
CA SER A 14 -12.71 -3.49 -3.54
C SER A 14 -13.16 -3.11 -4.96
N ASP A 15 -14.36 -3.55 -5.36
CA ASP A 15 -14.93 -3.28 -6.67
C ASP A 15 -15.20 -1.79 -6.88
N CYS A 16 -15.78 -1.13 -5.88
CA CYS A 16 -16.03 0.32 -5.91
C CYS A 16 -14.72 1.10 -6.08
N LEU A 17 -13.68 0.71 -5.34
CA LEU A 17 -12.36 1.35 -5.41
C LEU A 17 -11.74 1.17 -6.81
N MET A 18 -11.73 -0.06 -7.34
CA MET A 18 -11.19 -0.33 -8.67
C MET A 18 -11.97 0.38 -9.78
N GLN A 19 -13.30 0.43 -9.70
CA GLN A 19 -14.13 1.15 -10.64
C GLN A 19 -13.86 2.65 -10.60
N THR A 20 -13.71 3.22 -9.41
CA THR A 20 -13.41 4.64 -9.23
C THR A 20 -12.05 5.00 -9.83
N MET A 21 -11.03 4.14 -9.65
CA MET A 21 -9.69 4.38 -10.21
C MET A 21 -9.60 4.18 -11.72
N ARG A 22 -10.54 3.44 -12.32
CA ARG A 22 -10.45 3.02 -13.72
C ARG A 22 -10.54 4.22 -14.67
N GLY A 23 -9.52 4.35 -15.52
CA GLY A 23 -9.50 5.37 -16.56
C GLY A 23 -9.26 6.79 -16.04
N ILE A 24 -8.91 6.94 -14.75
CA ILE A 24 -8.45 8.22 -14.22
C ILE A 24 -7.03 8.47 -14.76
N PRO A 25 -6.81 9.51 -15.58
CA PRO A 25 -5.46 9.91 -15.95
C PRO A 25 -4.68 10.40 -14.72
N LEU A 26 -3.47 9.88 -14.54
CA LEU A 26 -2.57 10.36 -13.50
C LEU A 26 -1.87 11.63 -13.97
N TYR A 27 -2.42 12.78 -13.57
CA TYR A 27 -1.79 14.08 -13.79
C TYR A 27 -0.77 14.34 -12.68
N GLY A 28 0.52 14.25 -13.00
CA GLY A 28 1.59 14.57 -12.07
C GLY A 28 2.96 14.11 -12.53
N GLY A 29 4.00 14.65 -11.88
CA GLY A 29 5.39 14.25 -12.10
C GLY A 29 5.72 12.87 -11.51
N LEU A 30 7.00 12.51 -11.53
CA LEU A 30 7.50 11.20 -11.10
C LEU A 30 7.00 10.79 -9.69
N ARG A 31 6.91 11.75 -8.77
CA ARG A 31 6.38 11.55 -7.41
C ARG A 31 4.98 10.94 -7.40
N VAL A 32 4.05 11.58 -8.13
CA VAL A 32 2.64 11.16 -8.19
C VAL A 32 2.54 9.79 -8.84
N GLN A 33 3.28 9.58 -9.92
CA GLN A 33 3.29 8.31 -10.63
C GLN A 33 3.83 7.16 -9.76
N ALA A 34 4.95 7.38 -9.06
CA ALA A 34 5.56 6.39 -8.18
C ALA A 34 4.68 6.07 -6.96
N ALA A 35 4.09 7.09 -6.31
CA ALA A 35 3.14 6.87 -5.23
C ALA A 35 1.89 6.12 -5.70
N ALA A 36 1.31 6.53 -6.84
CA ALA A 36 0.14 5.88 -7.43
C ALA A 36 0.40 4.41 -7.79
N ALA A 37 1.59 4.08 -8.30
CA ALA A 37 1.98 2.69 -8.57
C ALA A 37 1.97 1.85 -7.28
N CYS A 38 2.48 2.39 -6.17
CA CYS A 38 2.44 1.73 -4.87
C CYS A 38 1.01 1.51 -4.37
N TYR A 39 0.15 2.53 -4.46
CA TYR A 39 -1.26 2.38 -4.07
C TYR A 39 -2.01 1.41 -4.99
N GLY A 40 -1.68 1.34 -6.27
CA GLY A 40 -2.21 0.32 -7.18
C GLY A 40 -1.90 -1.09 -6.68
N ILE A 41 -0.66 -1.34 -6.25
CA ILE A 41 -0.25 -2.61 -5.64
C ILE A 41 -1.08 -2.92 -4.39
N VAL A 42 -1.35 -1.93 -3.53
CA VAL A 42 -2.21 -2.09 -2.36
C VAL A 42 -3.59 -2.60 -2.75
N VAL A 43 -4.24 -1.96 -3.72
CA VAL A 43 -5.59 -2.33 -4.18
C VAL A 43 -5.61 -3.73 -4.79
N HIS A 44 -4.61 -4.06 -5.61
CA HIS A 44 -4.52 -5.39 -6.23
C HIS A 44 -4.27 -6.50 -5.20
N HIS A 45 -3.42 -6.27 -4.20
CA HIS A 45 -3.18 -7.25 -3.14
C HIS A 45 -4.38 -7.37 -2.20
N PHE A 46 -5.08 -6.29 -1.88
CA PHE A 46 -6.34 -6.36 -1.13
C PHE A 46 -7.35 -7.27 -1.84
N ASN A 47 -7.55 -7.09 -3.14
CA ASN A 47 -8.44 -7.96 -3.93
C ASN A 47 -7.98 -9.43 -3.93
N ALA A 48 -6.66 -9.68 -4.03
CA ALA A 48 -6.11 -11.03 -3.98
C ALA A 48 -6.27 -11.69 -2.59
N ILE A 49 -6.17 -10.92 -1.51
CA ILE A 49 -6.46 -11.37 -0.14
C ILE A 49 -7.93 -11.83 -0.04
N LEU A 50 -8.88 -11.06 -0.58
CA LEU A 50 -10.28 -11.47 -0.58
C LEU A 50 -10.50 -12.77 -1.35
N LEU A 51 -9.90 -12.90 -2.54
CA LEU A 51 -9.98 -14.10 -3.37
C LEU A 51 -9.43 -15.33 -2.65
N THR A 52 -8.28 -15.20 -2.00
CA THR A 52 -7.64 -16.30 -1.26
C THR A 52 -8.44 -16.69 -0.02
N ILE A 53 -9.00 -15.73 0.71
CA ILE A 53 -9.90 -16.01 1.85
C ILE A 53 -11.17 -16.73 1.39
N GLN A 54 -11.82 -16.29 0.31
CA GLN A 54 -13.03 -16.93 -0.21
C GLN A 54 -12.78 -18.39 -0.60
N ASN A 55 -11.60 -18.69 -1.15
CA ASN A 55 -11.17 -20.03 -1.50
C ASN A 55 -10.55 -20.82 -0.33
N ARG A 56 -10.57 -20.27 0.89
CA ARG A 56 -10.02 -20.88 2.12
C ARG A 56 -8.51 -21.13 2.07
N ILE A 57 -7.78 -20.35 1.26
CA ILE A 57 -6.32 -20.41 1.12
C ILE A 57 -5.69 -19.36 2.06
N TYR A 58 -5.84 -19.59 3.36
CA TYR A 58 -5.49 -18.58 4.38
C TYR A 58 -3.99 -18.28 4.48
N ALA A 59 -3.13 -19.26 4.24
CA ALA A 59 -1.68 -19.04 4.26
C ALA A 59 -1.25 -18.02 3.18
N SER A 60 -1.85 -18.11 1.98
CA SER A 60 -1.60 -17.15 0.91
C SER A 60 -2.20 -15.79 1.22
N SER A 61 -3.38 -15.70 1.86
CA SER A 61 -3.93 -14.41 2.27
C SER A 61 -3.01 -13.71 3.27
N SER A 62 -2.55 -14.41 4.31
CA SER A 62 -1.65 -13.84 5.32
C SER A 62 -0.29 -13.44 4.73
N ALA A 63 0.25 -14.20 3.78
CA ALA A 63 1.50 -13.82 3.11
C ALA A 63 1.40 -12.50 2.31
N LEU A 64 0.20 -12.17 1.80
CA LEU A 64 -0.03 -10.95 1.02
C LEU A 64 -0.19 -9.70 1.88
N GLU A 65 -0.62 -9.83 3.14
CA GLU A 65 -0.83 -8.70 4.06
C GLU A 65 0.45 -7.88 4.23
N ARG A 66 1.59 -8.56 4.38
CA ARG A 66 2.91 -7.91 4.52
C ARG A 66 3.27 -7.08 3.30
N VAL A 67 3.16 -7.65 2.10
CA VAL A 67 3.53 -6.96 0.85
C VAL A 67 2.59 -5.79 0.58
N MET A 68 1.30 -5.95 0.86
CA MET A 68 0.32 -4.87 0.79
C MET A 68 0.69 -3.71 1.72
N LEU A 69 1.05 -4.01 2.98
CA LEU A 69 1.46 -2.99 3.95
C LEU A 69 2.74 -2.27 3.53
N GLU A 70 3.75 -3.00 3.05
CA GLU A 70 5.00 -2.40 2.57
C GLU A 70 4.76 -1.49 1.35
N ALA A 71 3.88 -1.89 0.44
CA ALA A 71 3.46 -1.04 -0.69
C ALA A 71 2.77 0.24 -0.20
N PHE A 72 1.89 0.13 0.80
CA PHE A 72 1.25 1.30 1.40
C PHE A 72 2.26 2.27 2.02
N ILE A 73 3.17 1.76 2.87
CA ILE A 73 4.22 2.55 3.53
C ILE A 73 5.09 3.26 2.49
N ASN A 74 5.47 2.56 1.42
CA ASN A 74 6.30 3.13 0.36
C ASN A 74 5.56 4.21 -0.43
N GLY A 75 4.29 3.99 -0.78
CA GLY A 75 3.47 4.98 -1.47
C GLY A 75 3.30 6.24 -0.65
N GLU A 76 3.01 6.10 0.64
CA GLU A 76 2.83 7.22 1.56
C GLU A 76 4.13 8.00 1.78
N TRP A 77 5.24 7.30 1.97
CA TRP A 77 6.54 7.94 2.08
C TRP A 77 6.93 8.69 0.79
N ILE A 78 6.73 8.12 -0.40
CA ILE A 78 6.99 8.80 -1.68
C ILE A 78 6.11 10.06 -1.81
N ARG A 79 4.82 9.93 -1.48
CA ARG A 79 3.86 11.03 -1.59
C ARG A 79 4.23 12.20 -0.70
N SER A 80 4.63 11.91 0.54
CA SER A 80 4.58 12.88 1.62
C SER A 80 5.94 13.25 2.22
N CYS A 81 6.95 12.37 2.11
CA CYS A 81 8.22 12.51 2.83
C CYS A 81 9.46 12.54 1.92
N ALA A 82 9.46 11.80 0.82
CA ALA A 82 10.64 11.62 -0.01
C ALA A 82 11.13 12.94 -0.61
N THR A 83 12.43 13.10 -0.82
CA THR A 83 12.98 14.23 -1.57
C THR A 83 12.87 13.98 -3.08
N ASP A 84 13.02 15.04 -3.88
CA ASP A 84 13.02 14.88 -5.35
C ASP A 84 14.23 14.07 -5.83
N ASP A 85 15.38 14.20 -5.17
CA ASP A 85 16.57 13.38 -5.44
C ASP A 85 16.32 11.89 -5.19
N GLU A 86 15.64 11.56 -4.08
CA GLU A 86 15.25 10.18 -3.77
C GLU A 86 14.29 9.61 -4.82
N ILE A 87 13.37 10.42 -5.36
CA ILE A 87 12.46 10.00 -6.43
C ILE A 87 13.20 9.79 -7.74
N ASN A 88 14.17 10.66 -8.07
CA ASN A 88 14.99 10.49 -9.26
C ASN A 88 15.80 9.19 -9.17
N ILE A 89 16.39 8.89 -8.00
CA ILE A 89 17.08 7.62 -7.75
C ILE A 89 16.13 6.42 -7.95
N LEU A 90 14.92 6.49 -7.41
CA LEU A 90 13.92 5.42 -7.59
C LEU A 90 13.63 5.17 -9.08
N TYR A 91 13.50 6.25 -9.87
CA TYR A 91 13.20 6.17 -11.29
C TYR A 91 14.38 5.66 -12.13
N GLU A 92 15.58 6.18 -11.89
CA GLU A 92 16.79 5.85 -12.65
C GLU A 92 17.33 4.45 -12.33
N GLU A 93 17.31 4.08 -11.05
CA GLU A 93 17.93 2.83 -10.58
C GLU A 93 16.92 1.69 -10.39
N GLY A 94 15.61 1.98 -10.42
CA GLY A 94 14.54 0.99 -10.21
C GLY A 94 14.53 0.39 -8.80
N ARG A 95 15.22 1.01 -7.84
CA ARG A 95 15.31 0.55 -6.46
C ARG A 95 14.91 1.64 -5.49
N TYR A 96 14.32 1.22 -4.38
CA TYR A 96 14.01 2.10 -3.28
C TYR A 96 15.28 2.74 -2.69
N PRO A 97 15.42 4.08 -2.71
CA PRO A 97 16.57 4.75 -2.13
C PRO A 97 16.58 4.56 -0.60
N SER A 98 17.70 4.87 0.05
CA SER A 98 17.67 5.16 1.48
C SER A 98 16.57 6.22 1.73
N PRO A 99 15.78 6.12 2.81
CA PRO A 99 16.00 5.27 3.98
C PRO A 99 15.26 3.93 3.94
N LYS A 100 15.71 2.98 4.77
CA LYS A 100 15.03 1.69 4.99
C LYS A 100 13.62 1.91 5.56
N ILE A 101 12.74 0.94 5.35
CA ILE A 101 11.32 1.00 5.71
C ILE A 101 11.02 1.45 7.15
N ASN A 102 11.77 1.00 8.17
CA ASN A 102 11.56 1.47 9.56
C ASN A 102 11.75 2.98 9.73
N LYS A 103 12.65 3.58 8.95
CA LYS A 103 12.85 5.03 8.96
C LYS A 103 11.76 5.76 8.15
N ARG A 104 11.22 5.12 7.11
CA ARG A 104 10.06 5.65 6.36
C ARG A 104 8.82 5.73 7.24
N ILE A 105 8.55 4.66 8.01
CA ILE A 105 7.45 4.62 8.97
C ILE A 105 7.55 5.78 9.95
N LYS A 106 8.73 5.99 10.55
CA LYS A 106 8.96 7.12 11.47
C LYS A 106 8.69 8.47 10.81
N ALA A 107 9.20 8.68 9.59
CA ALA A 107 8.98 9.92 8.85
C ALA A 107 7.49 10.18 8.57
N ILE A 108 6.71 9.12 8.25
CA ILE A 108 5.25 9.21 8.08
C ILE A 108 4.57 9.56 9.41
N GLU A 109 4.96 8.91 10.51
CA GLU A 109 4.36 9.13 11.83
C GLU A 109 4.65 10.53 12.39
N GLU A 110 5.82 11.10 12.08
CA GLU A 110 6.19 12.48 12.41
C GLU A 110 5.24 13.51 11.76
N MET A 111 4.50 13.15 10.72
CA MET A 111 3.46 14.01 10.13
C MET A 111 2.18 14.10 10.99
N GLY A 112 2.04 13.25 12.02
CA GLY A 112 0.97 13.33 13.02
C GLY A 112 -0.31 12.53 12.71
N GLU A 113 -0.42 11.89 11.55
CA GLU A 113 -1.62 11.10 11.19
C GLU A 113 -1.66 9.73 11.89
N TRP A 114 -0.51 9.11 12.14
CA TRP A 114 -0.42 7.70 12.53
C TRP A 114 -0.04 7.45 14.00
N ASN A 115 0.51 8.42 14.72
CA ASN A 115 0.77 8.37 16.17
C ASN A 115 1.39 7.06 16.73
N GLY A 116 2.25 6.37 15.97
CA GLY A 116 2.89 5.10 16.37
C GLY A 116 2.11 3.82 15.99
N GLU A 117 0.90 3.95 15.44
CA GLU A 117 0.07 2.81 15.03
C GLU A 117 0.64 2.07 13.82
N LEU A 118 1.29 2.78 12.91
CA LEU A 118 1.88 2.19 11.70
C LEU A 118 3.09 1.32 12.04
N GLU A 119 3.96 1.79 12.93
CA GLU A 119 5.10 1.00 13.44
C GLU A 119 4.63 -0.25 14.17
N LYS A 120 3.58 -0.14 14.98
CA LYS A 120 2.99 -1.29 15.68
C LYS A 120 2.46 -2.33 14.69
N TYR A 121 1.61 -1.91 13.75
CA TYR A 121 1.03 -2.82 12.76
C TYR A 121 2.09 -3.50 11.90
N TYR A 122 3.17 -2.79 11.57
CA TYR A 122 4.30 -3.34 10.81
C TYR A 122 5.18 -4.33 11.59
N LYS A 123 5.20 -4.29 12.94
CA LYS A 123 5.92 -5.29 13.74
C LYS A 123 5.10 -6.55 13.97
N ASP A 124 3.78 -6.43 13.95
CA ASP A 124 2.84 -7.52 14.20
C ASP A 124 2.58 -8.41 12.97
N ASN A 125 2.95 -7.95 11.76
CA ASN A 125 2.87 -8.68 10.49
C ASN A 125 4.26 -9.05 9.96
#